data_AF-A0A4C1X1E6-F1
#
_entry.id   AF-A0A4C1X1E6-F1
#
_cell.length_a   1.000
_cell.length_b   1.000
_cell.length_c   1.000
_cell.angle_alpha   90.00
_cell.angle_beta   90.00
_cell.angle_gamma   90.00
#
_symmetry.space_group_name_H-M   'P 1'
#
loop_
_entity.id
_entity.type
_entity.pdbx_description
1 polymer ?
#
loop_
_entity_poly.entity_id
_entity_poly.type
_entity_poly.pdbx_seq_one_letter_code
_entity_poly.pdbx_strand_id
1 'polypeptide(L)'
;MQDTHNIANHVLIQDISTRWDSTLQALRRLLEQRVAVQACLPRITCKAELTTEEWIMMEKVVNILRYFEEATKSISKSTATLSDAIPLINSLRKLLENMRGSSPRRGEYIAKLAGDFLMALNERFEDLENEEIYCLATTLDPRYKTRIFQLYSTTSTAKASCGVNHQP
;
A
#
# COMPACT_ATOMS: atom_id res chain seq x y z
N MET A 1 27.30 -16.58 11.00
CA MET A 1 26.33 -15.66 11.63
C MET A 1 24.93 -15.93 11.10
N GLN A 2 24.67 -15.84 9.80
CA GLN A 2 23.37 -16.24 9.21
C GLN A 2 23.08 -17.75 9.38
N ASP A 3 24.04 -18.60 9.01
CA ASP A 3 23.94 -20.06 9.18
C ASP A 3 23.82 -20.48 10.66
N THR A 4 24.35 -19.65 11.56
CA THR A 4 24.28 -19.86 13.02
C THR A 4 22.89 -19.58 13.60
N HIS A 5 22.06 -18.82 12.88
CA HIS A 5 20.72 -18.40 13.32
C HIS A 5 19.60 -18.97 12.43
N ASN A 6 19.89 -19.94 11.55
CA ASN A 6 18.92 -20.54 10.62
C ASN A 6 18.23 -19.50 9.71
N ILE A 7 18.96 -18.48 9.29
CA ILE A 7 18.49 -17.43 8.37
C ILE A 7 19.10 -17.71 6.99
N ALA A 8 18.34 -17.48 5.92
CA ALA A 8 18.84 -17.62 4.57
C ALA A 8 20.09 -16.75 4.35
N ASN A 9 21.11 -17.34 3.72
CA ASN A 9 22.37 -16.65 3.46
C ASN A 9 22.20 -15.67 2.31
N HIS A 10 22.06 -14.39 2.67
CA HIS A 10 21.70 -13.32 1.75
C HIS A 10 22.49 -12.06 2.07
N VAL A 11 23.03 -11.42 1.01
CA VAL A 11 23.71 -10.13 1.12
C VAL A 11 22.67 -9.02 1.33
N LEU A 12 23.01 -8.01 2.12
CA LEU A 12 22.19 -6.79 2.24
C LEU A 12 22.11 -6.08 0.87
N ILE A 13 20.95 -5.52 0.58
CA ILE A 13 20.71 -4.78 -0.66
C ILE A 13 20.89 -3.29 -0.34
N GLN A 14 21.72 -2.61 -1.12
CA GLN A 14 21.89 -1.17 -1.01
C GLN A 14 20.72 -0.45 -1.70
N ASP A 15 20.27 0.65 -1.09
CA ASP A 15 19.27 1.51 -1.71
C ASP A 15 19.87 2.30 -2.89
N ILE A 16 19.16 2.36 -4.02
CA ILE A 16 19.60 2.96 -5.28
C ILE A 16 18.51 3.92 -5.76
N SER A 17 18.77 5.23 -5.68
CA SER A 17 17.78 6.27 -5.96
C SER A 17 17.11 6.21 -7.35
N THR A 18 17.76 5.58 -8.33
CA THR A 18 17.24 5.47 -9.70
C THR A 18 16.28 4.30 -9.92
N ARG A 19 16.09 3.43 -8.93
CA ARG A 19 15.19 2.27 -9.01
C ARG A 19 14.11 2.38 -7.96
N TRP A 20 12.87 2.57 -8.40
CA TRP A 20 11.73 2.81 -7.49
C TRP A 20 11.50 1.68 -6.47
N ASP A 21 11.96 0.46 -6.75
CA ASP A 21 11.80 -0.71 -5.89
C ASP A 21 12.98 -0.94 -4.93
N SER A 22 14.11 -0.24 -5.09
CA SER A 22 15.34 -0.52 -4.33
C SER A 22 15.15 -0.31 -2.83
N THR A 23 14.47 0.77 -2.42
CA THR A 23 14.22 1.06 -1.01
C THR A 23 13.40 -0.06 -0.39
N LEU A 24 12.34 -0.51 -1.06
CA LEU A 24 11.52 -1.62 -0.57
C LEU A 24 12.34 -2.90 -0.42
N GLN A 25 13.19 -3.24 -1.40
CA GLN A 25 14.02 -4.44 -1.33
C GLN A 25 15.08 -4.34 -0.23
N ALA A 26 15.72 -3.19 -0.08
CA ALA A 26 16.70 -2.93 0.98
C ALA A 26 16.08 -3.10 2.38
N LEU A 27 14.91 -2.48 2.62
CA LEU A 27 14.22 -2.58 3.91
C LEU A 27 13.72 -4.00 4.19
N ARG A 28 13.15 -4.71 3.19
CA ARG A 28 12.75 -6.12 3.34
C ARG A 28 13.94 -7.00 3.72
N ARG A 29 15.07 -6.84 3.04
CA ARG A 29 16.29 -7.62 3.30
C ARG A 29 16.89 -7.28 4.66
N LEU A 30 16.86 -6.01 5.06
CA LEU A 30 17.34 -5.59 6.38
C LEU A 30 16.48 -6.19 7.51
N LEU A 31 15.16 -6.20 7.35
CA LEU A 31 14.24 -6.87 8.29
C LEU A 31 14.47 -8.39 8.35
N GLU A 32 14.63 -9.03 7.19
CA GLU A 32 14.94 -10.47 7.08
C GLU A 32 16.23 -10.82 7.84
N GLN A 33 17.23 -9.94 7.76
CA GLN A 33 18.56 -10.15 8.34
C GLN A 33 18.71 -9.53 9.73
N ARG A 34 17.63 -9.06 10.35
CA ARG A 34 17.65 -8.32 11.64
C ARG A 34 18.49 -9.00 12.71
N VAL A 35 18.28 -10.29 12.94
CA VAL A 35 19.01 -11.06 13.98
C VAL A 35 20.50 -11.17 13.64
N ALA A 36 20.85 -11.44 12.38
CA ALA A 36 22.25 -11.52 11.95
C ALA A 36 22.96 -10.16 12.05
N VAL A 37 22.27 -9.07 11.66
CA VAL A 37 22.77 -7.70 11.78
C VAL A 37 22.99 -7.34 13.25
N GLN A 38 22.01 -7.59 14.13
CA GLN A 38 22.12 -7.34 15.57
C GLN A 38 23.24 -8.15 16.22
N ALA A 39 23.45 -9.41 15.82
CA ALA A 39 24.55 -10.23 16.33
C ALA A 39 25.93 -9.73 15.85
N CYS A 40 26.00 -9.11 14.67
CA CYS A 40 27.24 -8.58 14.10
C CYS A 40 27.60 -7.17 14.60
N LEU A 41 26.60 -6.35 14.98
CA LEU A 41 26.79 -4.94 15.39
C LEU A 41 27.90 -4.74 16.44
N PRO A 42 28.00 -5.55 17.52
CA PRO A 42 29.08 -5.40 18.51
C PRO A 42 30.49 -5.65 17.97
N ARG A 43 30.61 -6.31 16.80
CA ARG A 43 31.89 -6.68 16.18
C ARG A 43 32.37 -5.66 15.15
N ILE A 44 31.56 -4.65 14.84
CA ILE A 44 31.89 -3.60 13.88
C ILE A 44 31.86 -2.24 14.58
N THR A 45 32.71 -1.31 14.17
CA THR A 45 32.72 0.07 14.67
C THR A 45 31.56 0.87 14.06
N CYS A 46 30.34 0.38 14.21
CA CYS A 46 29.12 1.02 13.72
C CYS A 46 28.32 1.55 14.90
N LYS A 47 28.07 2.86 14.93
CA LYS A 47 27.24 3.52 15.95
C LYS A 47 25.75 3.50 15.63
N ALA A 48 25.34 2.85 14.53
CA ALA A 48 23.98 2.89 14.02
C ALA A 48 23.16 1.69 14.52
N GLU A 49 23.00 1.56 15.84
CA GLU A 49 22.03 0.61 16.39
C GLU A 49 20.62 1.18 16.21
N LEU A 50 19.80 0.48 15.41
CA LEU A 50 18.40 0.83 15.25
C LEU A 50 17.62 0.46 16.51
N THR A 51 16.86 1.42 17.02
CA THR A 51 15.90 1.27 18.12
C THR A 51 14.76 0.32 17.74
N THR A 52 14.08 -0.23 18.75
CA THR A 52 12.91 -1.10 18.52
C THR A 52 11.83 -0.38 17.73
N GLU A 53 11.65 0.92 18.01
CA GLU A 53 10.70 1.80 17.34
C GLU A 53 11.04 1.97 15.85
N GLU A 54 12.31 2.12 15.49
CA GLU A 54 12.76 2.21 14.10
C GLU A 54 12.56 0.90 13.34
N TRP A 55 12.79 -0.25 13.98
CA TRP A 55 12.46 -1.55 13.39
C TRP A 55 10.97 -1.70 13.11
N ILE A 56 10.13 -1.32 14.08
CA ILE A 56 8.67 -1.34 13.91
C ILE A 56 8.26 -0.38 12.79
N MET A 57 8.82 0.83 12.74
CA MET A 57 8.56 1.81 11.68
C MET A 57 8.90 1.23 10.31
N MET A 58 10.04 0.55 10.18
CA MET A 58 10.46 -0.10 8.95
C MET A 58 9.47 -1.18 8.48
N GLU A 59 8.96 -2.01 9.39
CA GLU A 59 7.92 -2.99 9.08
C GLU A 59 6.64 -2.31 8.54
N LYS A 60 6.27 -1.15 9.10
CA LYS A 60 5.10 -0.39 8.64
C LYS A 60 5.33 0.23 7.27
N VAL A 61 6.50 0.82 7.02
CA VAL A 61 6.89 1.37 5.71
C VAL A 61 6.86 0.27 4.65
N VAL A 62 7.48 -0.88 4.92
CA VAL A 62 7.48 -2.04 4.01
C VAL A 62 6.05 -2.52 3.72
N ASN A 63 5.18 -2.53 4.73
CA ASN A 63 3.78 -2.91 4.53
C ASN A 63 3.03 -1.93 3.61
N ILE A 64 3.23 -0.62 3.76
CA ILE A 64 2.61 0.39 2.88
C ILE A 64 3.15 0.25 1.45
N LEU A 65 4.48 0.24 1.30
CA LEU A 65 5.15 0.16 0.00
C LEU A 65 4.82 -1.13 -0.77
N ARG A 66 4.49 -2.22 -0.07
CA ARG A 66 4.02 -3.46 -0.71
C ARG A 66 2.76 -3.26 -1.55
N TYR A 67 1.83 -2.39 -1.13
CA TYR A 67 0.61 -2.14 -1.91
C TYR A 67 0.91 -1.39 -3.21
N PHE A 68 1.87 -0.47 -3.17
CA PHE A 68 2.38 0.18 -4.38
C PHE A 68 3.12 -0.81 -5.27
N GLU A 69 3.90 -1.71 -4.69
CA GLU A 69 4.57 -2.77 -5.45
C GLU A 69 3.57 -3.68 -6.19
N GLU A 70 2.50 -4.08 -5.51
CA GLU A 70 1.43 -4.90 -6.10
C GLU A 70 0.67 -4.15 -7.19
N ALA A 71 0.34 -2.88 -6.95
CA ALA A 71 -0.29 -2.00 -7.93
C ALA A 71 0.57 -1.84 -9.20
N THR A 72 1.87 -1.54 -9.02
CA THR A 72 2.82 -1.43 -10.13
C THR A 72 2.96 -2.76 -10.88
N LYS A 73 3.06 -3.89 -10.18
CA LYS A 73 3.08 -5.22 -10.82
C LYS A 73 1.80 -5.50 -11.59
N SER A 74 0.65 -5.06 -11.09
CA SER A 74 -0.63 -5.23 -11.77
C SER A 74 -0.66 -4.49 -13.11
N ILE A 75 -0.25 -3.21 -13.13
CA ILE A 75 -0.25 -2.40 -14.36
C ILE A 75 0.90 -2.74 -15.31
N SER A 76 1.97 -3.37 -14.82
CA SER A 76 3.10 -3.82 -15.64
C SER A 76 2.84 -5.13 -16.40
N LYS A 77 1.70 -5.79 -16.17
CA LYS A 77 1.34 -7.02 -16.89
C LYS A 77 1.03 -6.69 -18.35
N SER A 78 1.35 -7.61 -19.26
CA SER A 78 0.98 -7.49 -20.68
C SER A 78 -0.53 -7.46 -20.93
N THR A 79 -1.32 -7.92 -19.95
CA THR A 79 -2.79 -7.93 -19.99
C THR A 79 -3.41 -6.69 -19.36
N ALA A 80 -2.60 -5.78 -18.79
CA ALA A 80 -3.11 -4.57 -18.18
C ALA A 80 -3.65 -3.61 -19.24
N THR A 81 -4.76 -2.96 -18.95
CA THR A 81 -5.44 -2.02 -19.84
C THR A 81 -5.56 -0.66 -19.18
N LEU A 82 -5.80 0.37 -19.98
CA LEU A 82 -5.97 1.74 -19.49
C LEU A 82 -7.11 1.87 -18.47
N SER A 83 -8.15 1.03 -18.61
CA SER A 83 -9.28 0.93 -17.69
C SER A 83 -8.90 0.46 -16.27
N ASP A 84 -7.74 -0.15 -16.08
CA ASP A 84 -7.28 -0.59 -14.76
C ASP A 84 -6.76 0.59 -13.90
N ALA A 85 -6.36 1.71 -14.52
CA ALA A 85 -5.65 2.80 -13.85
C ALA A 85 -6.49 3.51 -12.77
N ILE A 86 -7.66 4.03 -13.13
CA ILE A 86 -8.54 4.75 -12.18
C ILE A 86 -8.94 3.85 -11.00
N PRO A 87 -9.44 2.61 -11.21
CA PRO A 87 -9.79 1.71 -10.10
C PRO A 87 -8.61 1.39 -9.17
N LEU A 88 -7.41 1.25 -9.73
CA LEU A 88 -6.21 0.90 -8.99
C LEU A 88 -5.72 2.08 -8.14
N ILE A 89 -5.69 3.30 -8.68
CA ILE A 89 -5.37 4.51 -7.91
C ILE A 89 -6.41 4.74 -6.81
N ASN A 90 -7.71 4.58 -7.11
CA ASN A 90 -8.76 4.71 -6.10
C ASN A 90 -8.69 3.64 -5.00
N SER A 91 -8.24 2.43 -5.34
CA SER A 91 -7.98 1.38 -4.36
C SER A 91 -6.82 1.75 -3.42
N LEU A 92 -5.74 2.33 -3.95
CA LEU A 92 -4.62 2.84 -3.15
C LEU A 92 -5.03 4.02 -2.25
N ARG A 93 -5.81 4.99 -2.77
CA ARG A 93 -6.36 6.11 -1.98
C ARG A 93 -7.15 5.61 -0.78
N LYS A 94 -8.14 4.73 -1.03
CA LYS A 94 -8.99 4.16 0.04
C LYS A 94 -8.17 3.39 1.07
N LEU A 95 -7.14 2.66 0.63
CA LEU A 95 -6.25 1.93 1.52
C LEU A 95 -5.47 2.86 2.44
N LEU A 96 -4.91 3.96 1.91
CA LEU A 96 -4.16 4.95 2.70
C LEU A 96 -5.08 5.72 3.66
N GLU A 97 -6.30 6.06 3.23
CA GLU A 97 -7.32 6.69 4.09
C GLU A 97 -7.68 5.80 5.29
N ASN A 98 -7.89 4.50 5.05
CA ASN A 98 -8.17 3.54 6.11
C ASN A 98 -7.00 3.43 7.10
N MET A 99 -5.76 3.43 6.61
CA MET A 99 -4.57 3.42 7.46
C MET A 99 -4.43 4.71 8.27
N ARG A 100 -4.77 5.87 7.67
CA ARG A 100 -4.78 7.17 8.34
C ARG A 100 -5.84 7.23 9.46
N GLY A 101 -7.01 6.60 9.25
CA GLY A 101 -8.11 6.58 10.22
C GLY A 101 -7.99 5.53 11.35
N SER A 102 -7.02 4.62 11.27
CA SER A 102 -6.91 3.50 12.21
C SER A 102 -6.17 3.86 13.52
N SER A 103 -6.95 4.14 14.57
CA SER A 103 -6.65 4.26 16.02
C SER A 103 -5.55 5.25 16.51
N PRO A 104 -5.90 6.22 17.38
CA PRO A 104 -5.00 7.27 17.87
C PRO A 104 -4.00 6.83 18.98
N ARG A 105 -4.05 5.59 19.48
CA ARG A 105 -3.30 5.21 20.71
C ARG A 105 -1.88 4.66 20.50
N ARG A 106 -1.46 4.35 19.26
CA ARG A 106 -0.12 3.82 18.96
C ARG A 106 0.37 4.12 17.52
N GLY A 107 -0.32 5.01 16.80
CA GLY A 107 -0.26 5.07 15.34
C GLY A 107 -0.02 6.45 14.73
N GLU A 108 0.33 7.49 15.51
CA GLU A 108 0.49 8.86 14.97
C GLU A 108 1.47 8.91 13.80
N TYR A 109 2.63 8.25 13.91
CA TYR A 109 3.62 8.17 12.85
C TYR A 109 3.12 7.42 11.60
N ILE A 110 2.30 6.38 11.79
CA ILE A 110 1.71 5.62 10.67
C ILE A 110 0.64 6.44 9.98
N ALA A 111 -0.20 7.13 10.74
CA ALA A 111 -1.23 8.01 10.21
C ALA A 111 -0.60 9.18 9.44
N LYS A 112 0.48 9.76 9.98
CA LYS A 112 1.27 10.78 9.29
C LYS A 112 1.86 10.23 7.99
N LEU A 113 2.57 9.09 8.06
CA LEU A 113 3.16 8.46 6.89
C LEU A 113 2.12 8.15 5.81
N ALA A 114 0.99 7.52 6.18
CA ALA A 114 -0.10 7.24 5.26
C ALA A 114 -0.69 8.54 4.68
N GLY A 115 -0.75 9.62 5.47
CA GLY A 115 -1.12 10.96 5.01
C GLY A 115 -0.15 11.53 3.98
N ASP A 116 1.16 11.43 4.23
CA ASP A 116 2.21 11.90 3.31
C ASP A 116 2.15 11.12 1.98
N PHE A 117 1.98 9.78 2.04
CA PHE A 117 1.78 8.95 0.85
C PHE A 117 0.50 9.28 0.10
N LEU A 118 -0.60 9.55 0.81
CA LEU A 118 -1.88 9.92 0.19
C LEU A 118 -1.79 11.28 -0.51
N MET A 119 -1.10 12.24 0.10
CA MET A 119 -0.84 13.55 -0.50
C MET A 119 -0.03 13.41 -1.79
N ALA A 120 1.10 12.70 -1.73
CA ALA A 120 1.93 12.45 -2.90
C ALA A 120 1.19 11.67 -4.01
N LEU A 121 0.34 10.70 -3.64
CA LEU A 121 -0.49 9.95 -4.58
C LEU A 121 -1.50 10.87 -5.28
N ASN A 122 -2.16 11.75 -4.53
CA ASN A 122 -3.15 12.68 -5.08
C ASN A 122 -2.50 13.73 -5.98
N GLU A 123 -1.36 14.29 -5.57
CA GLU A 123 -0.60 15.23 -6.40
C GLU A 123 -0.12 14.58 -7.71
N ARG A 124 0.38 13.34 -7.63
CA ARG A 124 0.92 12.64 -8.80
C ARG A 124 -0.14 12.24 -9.82
N PHE A 125 -1.36 11.98 -9.37
CA PHE A 125 -2.48 11.46 -10.17
C PHE A 125 -3.72 12.37 -10.08
N GLU A 126 -3.51 13.68 -9.89
CA GLU A 126 -4.58 14.66 -9.76
C GLU A 126 -5.47 14.68 -11.00
N ASP A 127 -4.85 14.73 -12.18
CA ASP A 127 -5.56 14.83 -13.47
C ASP A 127 -6.04 13.49 -14.02
N LEU A 128 -5.72 12.36 -13.38
CA LEU A 128 -6.06 11.03 -13.92
C LEU A 128 -7.55 10.85 -14.18
N GLU A 129 -8.39 11.45 -13.33
CA GLU A 129 -9.86 11.42 -13.45
C GLU A 129 -10.43 12.55 -14.33
N ASN A 130 -9.60 13.49 -14.77
CA ASN A 130 -9.94 14.54 -15.72
C ASN A 130 -9.55 14.16 -17.16
N GLU A 131 -8.59 13.25 -17.32
CA GLU A 131 -8.14 12.75 -18.61
C GLU A 131 -9.19 11.85 -19.28
N GLU A 132 -9.80 12.37 -20.35
CA GLU A 132 -10.92 11.74 -21.07
C GLU A 132 -10.63 10.29 -21.44
N ILE A 133 -9.41 9.98 -21.88
CA ILE A 133 -9.03 8.64 -22.33
C ILE A 133 -9.10 7.60 -21.20
N TYR A 134 -8.70 7.96 -19.98
CA TYR A 134 -8.78 7.07 -18.81
C TYR A 134 -10.22 6.90 -18.35
N CYS A 135 -11.00 7.97 -18.36
CA CYS A 135 -12.42 7.97 -18.00
C CYS A 135 -13.25 7.11 -18.96
N LEU A 136 -13.05 7.28 -20.28
CA LEU A 136 -13.73 6.48 -21.30
C LEU A 136 -13.33 5.01 -21.19
N ALA A 137 -12.04 4.70 -21.11
CA ALA A 137 -11.58 3.32 -20.99
C ALA A 137 -12.18 2.63 -19.75
N THR A 138 -12.13 3.29 -18.60
CA THR A 138 -12.67 2.75 -17.34
C THR A 138 -14.18 2.58 -17.39
N THR A 139 -14.91 3.53 -17.98
CA THR A 139 -16.39 3.51 -18.08
C THR A 139 -16.89 2.45 -19.05
N LEU A 140 -16.20 2.25 -20.16
CA LEU A 140 -16.56 1.28 -21.18
C LEU A 140 -16.21 -0.16 -20.79
N ASP A 141 -15.31 -0.34 -19.81
CA ASP A 141 -14.90 -1.66 -19.35
C ASP A 141 -16.01 -2.34 -18.53
N PRO A 142 -16.56 -3.48 -19.00
CA PRO A 142 -17.63 -4.19 -18.30
C PRO A 142 -17.25 -4.62 -16.87
N ARG A 143 -15.95 -4.84 -16.59
CA ARG A 143 -15.43 -5.25 -15.27
C ARG A 143 -15.76 -4.22 -14.19
N TYR A 144 -15.77 -2.93 -14.55
CA TYR A 144 -16.00 -1.83 -13.61
C TYR A 144 -17.45 -1.32 -13.65
N LYS A 145 -18.13 -1.47 -14.78
CA LYS A 145 -19.56 -1.14 -14.94
C LYS A 145 -20.46 -1.98 -14.03
N THR A 146 -20.19 -3.28 -13.90
CA THR A 146 -21.03 -4.21 -13.12
C THR A 146 -21.02 -3.92 -11.62
N ARG A 147 -19.91 -3.39 -11.08
CA ARG A 147 -19.79 -3.01 -9.67
C ARG A 147 -20.72 -1.87 -9.28
N ILE A 148 -20.93 -0.91 -10.18
CA ILE A 148 -21.87 0.20 -9.96
C ILE A 148 -23.32 -0.32 -9.94
N PHE A 149 -23.71 -1.18 -10.89
CA PHE A 149 -25.06 -1.75 -10.94
C PHE A 149 -25.37 -2.70 -9.77
N GLN A 150 -24.39 -3.47 -9.29
CA GLN A 150 -24.58 -4.33 -8.11
C GLN A 150 -24.88 -3.52 -6.85
N LEU A 151 -24.22 -2.37 -6.64
CA LEU A 151 -24.48 -1.46 -5.52
C LEU A 151 -25.89 -0.84 -5.58
N TYR A 152 -26.40 -0.53 -6.78
CA TYR A 152 -27.79 -0.07 -6.94
C TYR A 152 -28.82 -1.16 -6.64
N SER A 153 -28.54 -2.42 -6.99
CA SER A 153 -29.45 -3.53 -6.69
C SER A 153 -29.51 -3.91 -5.19
N THR A 154 -28.42 -3.73 -4.43
CA THR A 154 -28.39 -3.99 -2.98
C THR A 154 -29.03 -2.88 -2.15
N THR A 155 -28.96 -1.63 -2.60
CA THR A 155 -29.64 -0.50 -1.94
C THR A 155 -31.16 -0.53 -2.15
N SER A 156 -31.64 -1.11 -3.25
CA SER A 156 -33.08 -1.34 -3.46
C SER A 156 -33.63 -2.44 -2.53
N THR A 157 -32.87 -3.50 -2.27
CA THR A 157 -33.28 -4.58 -1.35
C THR A 157 -33.16 -4.18 0.12
N ALA A 158 -32.20 -3.33 0.51
CA ALA A 158 -32.09 -2.82 1.88
C ALA A 158 -33.22 -1.85 2.27
N LYS A 159 -33.83 -1.13 1.30
CA LYS A 159 -35.02 -0.30 1.56
C LYS A 159 -36.31 -1.11 1.70
N ALA A 160 -36.37 -2.32 1.15
CA ALA A 160 -37.55 -3.19 1.25
C ALA A 160 -37.68 -3.89 2.62
N SER A 161 -36.60 -3.99 3.41
CA SER A 161 -36.61 -4.62 4.74
C SER A 161 -36.87 -3.66 5.91
N CYS A 162 -36.92 -2.34 5.67
CA CYS A 162 -37.21 -1.32 6.68
C CYS A 162 -38.49 -0.54 6.33
N GLY A 163 -39.58 -1.25 6.02
CA GLY A 163 -40.92 -0.67 5.95
C GLY A 163 -41.53 -0.59 7.35
N VAL A 164 -41.31 0.53 8.03
CA VAL A 164 -41.96 0.87 9.31
C VAL A 164 -43.45 1.05 9.06
N ASN A 165 -44.27 0.20 9.68
CA ASN A 165 -45.72 0.38 9.78
C ASN A 165 -46.02 1.68 10.54
N HIS A 166 -46.60 2.65 9.87
CA HIS A 166 -47.40 3.68 10.53
C HIS A 166 -48.64 4.01 9.71
N GLN A 167 -49.78 3.74 10.33
CA GLN A 167 -51.10 4.20 9.92
C GLN A 167 -52.05 4.03 11.12
N PRO A 168 -53.10 4.85 11.22
CA PRO A 168 -53.22 6.28 10.93
C PRO A 168 -53.27 7.13 12.22
#